data_AF-A0AAP2HN57-F1
#
_entry.id   AF-A0AAP2HN57-F1
#
_cell.length_a   1.000
_cell.length_b   1.000
_cell.length_c   1.000
_cell.angle_alpha   90.00
_cell.angle_beta   90.00
_cell.angle_gamma   90.00
#
_symmetry.space_group_name_H-M   'P 1'
#
loop_
_entity.id
_entity.type
_entity.pdbx_description
1 polymer ?
#
loop_
_entity_poly.entity_id
_entity_poly.type
_entity_poly.pdbx_seq_one_letter_code
_entity_poly.pdbx_strand_id
1 'polypeptide(L)'
;MSEFKSLEDRLDNWGATVRLPRLLGVQKAALDVYEMRRCKKYDDRKNMTPDQSQQIEELLMTWYRWQIRQSHAEILSHYYRPEDRTCRGYVTPTTDEEDDENAYQWADDRQSEQVQLCIDNLAADQRAAISVSMRNKECGRDVWSSIRAGAAHATYQAAKAALLPMLISKQLIKVGEAA
;
A
#
# COMPACT_ATOMS: atom_id res chain seq x y z
N MET A 1 31.19 -25.84 55.51
CA MET A 1 30.71 -26.24 54.17
C MET A 1 29.21 -26.42 54.29
N SER A 2 28.47 -25.32 54.11
CA SER A 2 27.10 -25.18 54.59
C SER A 2 26.08 -25.40 53.48
N GLU A 3 25.22 -26.39 53.73
CA GLU A 3 23.78 -26.48 53.42
C GLU A 3 23.28 -26.04 52.04
N PHE A 4 23.04 -27.03 51.18
CA PHE A 4 22.01 -27.01 50.14
C PHE A 4 20.63 -26.88 50.81
N LYS A 5 19.99 -25.72 50.68
CA LYS A 5 18.56 -25.54 51.00
C LYS A 5 17.79 -25.20 49.73
N SER A 6 16.70 -25.94 49.59
CA SER A 6 15.77 -25.95 48.47
C SER A 6 15.34 -24.55 48.05
N LEU A 7 15.32 -24.33 46.74
CA LEU A 7 14.87 -23.10 46.08
C LEU A 7 13.35 -23.10 45.86
N GLU A 8 12.60 -23.79 46.73
CA GLU A 8 11.14 -23.94 46.65
C GLU A 8 10.36 -22.97 47.57
N ASP A 9 11.02 -22.26 48.49
CA ASP A 9 10.32 -21.44 49.51
C ASP A 9 10.14 -19.95 49.14
N ARG A 10 10.08 -19.59 47.85
CA ARG A 10 9.90 -18.17 47.43
C ARG A 10 8.71 -17.89 46.52
N LEU A 11 7.71 -18.77 46.52
CA LEU A 11 6.53 -18.62 45.67
C LEU A 11 5.20 -18.62 46.42
N ASP A 12 5.17 -18.19 47.68
CA ASP A 12 3.91 -17.89 48.36
C ASP A 12 3.93 -16.46 48.88
N ASN A 13 3.11 -15.61 48.26
CA ASN A 13 2.34 -14.53 48.92
C ASN A 13 2.08 -13.32 48.01
N TRP A 14 1.47 -13.51 46.84
CA TRP A 14 0.66 -12.46 46.21
C TRP A 14 -0.55 -13.12 45.55
N GLY A 15 -1.62 -13.31 46.32
CA GLY A 15 -2.89 -13.77 45.81
C GLY A 15 -3.56 -12.70 44.96
N ALA A 16 -3.81 -13.00 43.68
CA ALA A 16 -5.02 -12.60 42.97
C ALA A 16 -5.07 -13.36 41.63
N THR A 17 -6.21 -13.99 41.41
CA THR A 17 -6.57 -14.84 40.29
C THR A 17 -6.51 -14.11 38.94
N VAL A 18 -5.71 -14.63 37.99
CA VAL A 18 -5.90 -14.34 36.57
C VAL A 18 -6.09 -15.66 35.83
N ARG A 19 -7.35 -15.96 35.54
CA ARG A 19 -7.78 -17.04 34.66
C ARG A 19 -7.19 -16.76 33.27
N LEU A 20 -6.21 -17.54 32.82
CA LEU A 20 -5.73 -17.53 31.44
C LEU A 20 -6.77 -18.24 30.55
N PRO A 21 -7.44 -17.56 29.61
CA PRO A 21 -8.21 -18.23 28.59
C PRO A 21 -7.26 -18.72 27.49
N ARG A 22 -7.34 -20.02 27.25
CA ARG A 22 -6.88 -20.77 26.08
C ARG A 22 -6.85 -19.93 24.80
N LEU A 23 -5.66 -19.72 24.24
CA LEU A 23 -5.43 -19.16 22.90
C LEU A 23 -5.92 -20.15 21.84
N LEU A 24 -7.17 -20.02 21.44
CA LEU A 24 -7.70 -20.54 20.18
C LEU A 24 -8.45 -19.38 19.52
N GLY A 25 -7.98 -18.97 18.34
CA GLY A 25 -8.66 -17.96 17.52
C GLY A 25 -7.81 -16.75 17.15
N VAL A 26 -6.59 -16.95 16.63
CA VAL A 26 -5.99 -15.97 15.72
C VAL A 26 -6.73 -16.13 14.40
N GLN A 27 -7.74 -15.29 14.14
CA GLN A 27 -8.30 -14.98 12.81
C GLN A 27 -9.57 -14.12 12.95
N LYS A 28 -9.41 -12.79 12.96
CA LYS A 28 -10.28 -11.75 12.37
C LYS A 28 -9.97 -10.39 13.00
N ALA A 29 -8.91 -9.72 12.54
CA ALA A 29 -8.65 -8.34 12.95
C ALA A 29 -7.85 -7.56 11.89
N ALA A 30 -8.10 -7.79 10.60
CA ALA A 30 -7.38 -7.10 9.53
C ALA A 30 -8.27 -6.46 8.45
N LEU A 31 -9.61 -6.60 8.51
CA LEU A 31 -10.50 -6.03 7.49
C LEU A 31 -11.31 -4.81 7.94
N ASP A 32 -11.27 -4.43 9.21
CA ASP A 32 -12.14 -3.36 9.75
C ASP A 32 -11.53 -1.95 9.67
N VAL A 33 -10.29 -1.81 9.17
CA VAL A 33 -9.66 -0.47 9.02
C VAL A 33 -10.30 0.34 7.87
N TYR A 34 -10.99 -0.32 6.93
CA TYR A 34 -11.67 0.35 5.80
C TYR A 34 -13.18 0.59 6.00
N GLU A 35 -13.75 0.27 7.16
CA GLU A 35 -15.09 0.76 7.53
C GLU A 35 -15.01 2.20 8.09
N MET A 36 -14.49 3.13 7.30
CA MET A 36 -14.64 4.55 7.65
C MET A 36 -16.11 4.95 7.54
N ARG A 37 -16.59 5.62 8.61
CA ARG A 37 -17.89 6.29 8.78
C ARG A 37 -18.64 6.48 7.46
N ARG A 38 -19.70 5.68 7.30
CA ARG A 38 -20.71 5.74 6.24
C ARG A 38 -21.22 7.17 6.05
N CYS A 39 -20.52 7.94 5.22
CA CYS A 39 -20.94 9.27 4.84
C CYS A 39 -22.26 9.13 4.05
N LYS A 40 -23.27 9.80 4.59
CA LYS A 40 -24.60 10.10 4.05
C LYS A 40 -24.71 9.87 2.53
N LYS A 41 -25.59 8.93 2.14
CA LYS A 41 -25.98 8.52 0.78
C LYS A 41 -25.55 9.51 -0.32
N TYR A 42 -24.49 9.15 -1.06
CA TYR A 42 -24.23 9.71 -2.39
C TYR A 42 -25.17 9.04 -3.40
N ASP A 43 -25.73 9.84 -4.31
CA ASP A 43 -26.63 9.38 -5.37
C ASP A 43 -25.81 8.66 -6.46
N ASP A 44 -25.75 7.34 -6.35
CA ASP A 44 -24.82 6.41 -7.03
C ASP A 44 -25.21 6.11 -8.50
N ARG A 45 -26.04 6.96 -9.12
CA ARG A 45 -26.60 6.71 -10.47
C ARG A 45 -25.93 7.49 -11.60
N LYS A 46 -24.98 8.37 -11.29
CA LYS A 46 -24.35 9.23 -12.32
C LYS A 46 -22.83 9.33 -12.27
N ASN A 47 -22.13 8.96 -11.20
CA ASN A 47 -20.67 9.07 -11.11
C ASN A 47 -20.06 7.87 -10.35
N MET A 48 -19.21 7.09 -11.05
CA MET A 48 -18.36 5.97 -10.59
C MET A 48 -19.01 4.90 -9.71
N THR A 49 -19.01 3.64 -10.15
CA THR A 49 -19.46 2.56 -9.27
C THR A 49 -18.50 2.37 -8.09
N PRO A 50 -18.97 1.91 -6.91
CA PRO A 50 -18.09 1.69 -5.76
C PRO A 50 -16.96 0.70 -6.06
N ASP A 51 -17.24 -0.32 -6.88
CA ASP A 51 -16.26 -1.29 -7.35
C ASP A 51 -15.16 -0.64 -8.21
N GLN A 52 -15.54 0.21 -9.16
CA GLN A 52 -14.57 0.98 -9.98
C GLN A 52 -13.72 1.91 -9.11
N SER A 53 -14.33 2.57 -8.11
CA SER A 53 -13.59 3.41 -7.19
C SER A 53 -12.57 2.60 -6.39
N GLN A 54 -12.91 1.40 -5.94
CA GLN A 54 -12.00 0.52 -5.22
C GLN A 54 -10.83 0.06 -6.12
N GLN A 55 -11.12 -0.42 -7.33
CA GLN A 55 -10.10 -0.82 -8.30
C GLN A 55 -9.11 0.34 -8.58
N ILE A 56 -9.60 1.56 -8.76
CA ILE A 56 -8.75 2.75 -8.94
C ILE A 56 -7.87 3.00 -7.72
N GLU A 57 -8.40 2.85 -6.51
CA GLU A 57 -7.62 3.06 -5.28
C GLU A 57 -6.51 2.03 -5.10
N GLU A 58 -6.79 0.76 -5.39
CA GLU A 58 -5.80 -0.31 -5.36
C GLU A 58 -4.68 -0.05 -6.37
N LEU A 59 -5.04 0.33 -7.60
CA LEU A 59 -4.07 0.70 -8.65
C LEU A 59 -3.20 1.90 -8.25
N LEU A 60 -3.82 2.95 -7.68
CA LEU A 60 -3.08 4.13 -7.21
C LEU A 60 -2.15 3.79 -6.05
N MET A 61 -2.51 2.83 -5.20
CA MET A 61 -1.63 2.38 -4.11
C MET A 61 -0.41 1.63 -4.66
N THR A 62 -0.62 0.70 -5.59
CA THR A 62 0.48 -0.03 -6.26
C THR A 62 1.40 0.93 -6.98
N TRP A 63 0.84 1.88 -7.75
CA TRP A 63 1.62 2.93 -8.42
C TRP A 63 2.41 3.79 -7.44
N TYR A 64 1.83 4.18 -6.30
CA TYR A 64 2.53 5.02 -5.32
C TYR A 64 3.72 4.29 -4.68
N ARG A 65 3.58 3.00 -4.38
CA ARG A 65 4.68 2.16 -3.89
C ARG A 65 5.77 1.99 -4.94
N TRP A 66 5.38 1.79 -6.19
CA TRP A 66 6.32 1.77 -7.32
C TRP A 66 7.07 3.10 -7.43
N GLN A 67 6.40 4.24 -7.29
CA GLN A 67 7.03 5.56 -7.33
C GLN A 67 8.09 5.74 -6.23
N ILE A 68 7.80 5.31 -5.00
CA ILE A 68 8.77 5.31 -3.90
C ILE A 68 9.98 4.46 -4.29
N ARG A 69 9.76 3.24 -4.80
CA ARG A 69 10.82 2.33 -5.22
C ARG A 69 11.71 2.93 -6.31
N GLN A 70 11.13 3.56 -7.33
CA GLN A 70 11.87 4.25 -8.38
C GLN A 70 12.74 5.38 -7.83
N SER A 71 12.18 6.23 -6.95
CA SER A 71 12.96 7.31 -6.32
C SER A 71 14.11 6.77 -5.45
N HIS A 72 13.88 5.67 -4.74
CA HIS A 72 14.92 5.02 -3.94
C HIS A 72 16.00 4.40 -4.80
N ALA A 73 15.64 3.78 -5.94
CA ALA A 73 16.61 3.22 -6.88
C ALA A 73 17.51 4.32 -7.46
N GLU A 74 16.96 5.48 -7.80
CA GLU A 74 17.73 6.66 -8.25
C GLU A 74 18.72 7.12 -7.17
N ILE A 75 18.24 7.31 -5.93
CA ILE A 75 19.07 7.69 -4.78
C ILE A 75 20.20 6.67 -4.58
N LEU A 76 19.89 5.37 -4.55
CA LEU A 76 20.88 4.32 -4.35
C LEU A 76 21.92 4.30 -5.47
N SER A 77 21.55 4.58 -6.72
CA SER A 77 22.50 4.63 -7.84
C SER A 77 23.61 5.68 -7.66
N HIS A 78 23.34 6.76 -6.93
CA HIS A 78 24.33 7.79 -6.64
C HIS A 78 25.32 7.40 -5.54
N TYR A 79 24.88 6.60 -4.56
CA TYR A 79 25.68 6.23 -3.39
C TYR A 79 26.31 4.84 -3.49
N TYR A 80 25.64 3.91 -4.14
CA TYR A 80 26.10 2.54 -4.35
C TYR A 80 26.58 2.37 -5.78
N ARG A 81 27.85 2.00 -5.93
CA ARG A 81 28.37 1.52 -7.22
C ARG A 81 27.83 0.10 -7.46
N PRO A 82 27.14 -0.15 -8.57
CA PRO A 82 26.45 -1.43 -8.81
C PRO A 82 27.37 -2.66 -8.86
N GLU A 83 28.67 -2.50 -9.14
CA GLU A 83 29.60 -3.64 -9.14
C GLU A 83 30.87 -3.37 -8.33
N ASP A 84 31.19 -4.29 -7.41
CA ASP A 84 32.56 -4.53 -7.00
C ASP A 84 33.35 -4.97 -8.24
N ARG A 85 34.39 -4.21 -8.60
CA ARG A 85 35.23 -4.48 -9.78
C ARG A 85 35.89 -5.86 -9.72
N THR A 86 35.96 -6.48 -8.54
CA THR A 86 36.52 -7.82 -8.32
C THR A 86 35.60 -8.96 -8.75
N CYS A 87 34.27 -8.73 -8.83
CA CYS A 87 33.26 -9.75 -9.15
C CYS A 87 32.64 -9.57 -10.55
N ARG A 88 33.33 -8.89 -11.47
CA ARG A 88 32.82 -8.59 -12.81
C ARG A 88 32.49 -9.87 -13.58
N GLY A 89 31.20 -10.12 -13.81
CA GLY A 89 30.70 -11.28 -14.57
C GLY A 89 30.15 -12.41 -13.70
N TYR A 90 30.16 -12.27 -12.37
CA TYR A 90 29.41 -13.19 -11.51
C TYR A 90 27.91 -12.95 -11.69
N VAL A 91 27.18 -14.01 -12.01
CA VAL A 91 25.72 -14.04 -11.99
C VAL A 91 25.33 -14.91 -10.81
N THR A 92 24.65 -14.32 -9.83
CA THR A 92 24.08 -15.10 -8.71
C THR A 92 23.05 -16.06 -9.29
N PRO A 93 23.19 -17.38 -9.11
CA PRO A 93 22.17 -18.33 -9.54
C PRO A 93 20.87 -18.02 -8.80
N THR A 94 19.80 -17.75 -9.55
CA THR A 94 18.45 -17.57 -9.01
C THR A 94 17.71 -18.90 -8.99
N THR A 95 16.74 -19.03 -8.08
CA THR A 95 15.78 -20.14 -8.10
C THR A 95 14.60 -19.83 -9.01
N ASP A 96 13.87 -20.87 -9.45
CA ASP A 96 12.64 -20.68 -10.24
C ASP A 96 11.61 -19.80 -9.51
N GLU A 97 11.57 -19.87 -8.18
CA GLU A 97 10.70 -19.03 -7.33
C GLU A 97 11.10 -17.55 -7.39
N GLU A 98 12.40 -17.25 -7.34
CA GLU A 98 12.92 -15.87 -7.45
C GLU A 98 12.69 -15.28 -8.85
N ASP A 99 12.79 -16.11 -9.88
CA ASP A 99 12.50 -15.70 -11.26
C ASP A 99 11.01 -15.39 -11.47
N ASP A 100 10.12 -16.19 -10.88
CA ASP A 100 8.67 -15.95 -10.89
C ASP A 100 8.31 -14.65 -10.15
N GLU A 101 8.86 -14.42 -8.95
CA GLU A 101 8.66 -13.18 -8.19
C GLU A 101 9.13 -11.95 -8.99
N ASN A 102 10.28 -12.04 -9.66
CA ASN A 102 10.79 -11.00 -10.53
C ASN A 102 9.85 -10.74 -11.73
N ALA A 103 9.27 -11.79 -12.31
CA ALA A 103 8.33 -11.66 -13.43
C ALA A 103 7.03 -10.95 -13.00
N TYR A 104 6.47 -11.29 -11.84
CA TYR A 104 5.31 -10.59 -11.28
C TYR A 104 5.63 -9.12 -10.97
N GLN A 105 6.79 -8.86 -10.36
CA GLN A 105 7.21 -7.50 -10.08
C GLN A 105 7.37 -6.66 -11.36
N TRP A 106 7.89 -7.26 -12.44
CA TRP A 106 8.00 -6.60 -13.73
C TRP A 106 6.64 -6.25 -14.33
N ALA A 107 5.65 -7.15 -14.22
CA ALA A 107 4.29 -6.88 -14.69
C ALA A 107 3.64 -5.71 -13.94
N ASP A 108 3.76 -5.68 -12.61
CA ASP A 108 3.28 -4.58 -11.76
C ASP A 108 3.96 -3.24 -12.09
N ASP A 109 5.25 -3.28 -12.42
CA ASP A 109 6.01 -2.11 -12.81
C ASP A 109 5.51 -1.54 -14.14
N ARG A 110 5.25 -2.41 -15.14
CA ARG A 110 4.65 -2.01 -16.41
C ARG A 110 3.25 -1.42 -16.24
N GLN A 111 2.47 -1.99 -15.35
CA GLN A 111 1.14 -1.46 -15.04
C GLN A 111 1.25 -0.06 -14.40
N SER A 112 2.18 0.10 -13.45
CA SER A 112 2.43 1.37 -12.76
C SER A 112 2.96 2.45 -13.71
N GLU A 113 3.81 2.10 -14.68
CA GLU A 113 4.24 3.01 -15.76
C GLU A 113 3.04 3.56 -16.56
N GLN A 114 2.06 2.72 -16.90
CA GLN A 114 0.86 3.19 -17.61
C GLN A 114 0.00 4.12 -16.74
N VAL A 115 -0.10 3.84 -15.44
CA VAL A 115 -0.80 4.70 -14.49
C VAL A 115 -0.09 6.07 -14.37
N GLN A 116 1.24 6.09 -14.33
CA GLN A 116 2.04 7.33 -14.31
C GLN A 116 1.69 8.23 -15.51
N LEU A 117 1.63 7.68 -16.73
CA LEU A 117 1.25 8.43 -17.92
C LEU A 117 -0.15 9.05 -17.83
N CYS A 118 -1.10 8.34 -17.21
CA CYS A 118 -2.44 8.87 -16.97
C CYS A 118 -2.44 10.01 -15.95
N ILE A 119 -1.61 9.90 -14.91
CA ILE A 119 -1.47 10.92 -13.86
C ILE A 119 -0.81 12.19 -14.41
N ASP A 120 0.20 12.06 -15.28
CA ASP A 120 0.89 13.22 -15.86
C ASP A 120 -0.04 14.08 -16.73
N ASN A 121 -1.08 13.47 -17.32
CA ASN A 121 -2.12 14.19 -18.06
C ASN A 121 -3.13 14.95 -17.18
N LEU A 122 -3.13 14.73 -15.86
CA LEU A 122 -4.01 15.45 -14.93
C LEU A 122 -3.51 16.87 -14.64
N ALA A 123 -4.44 17.72 -14.20
CA ALA A 123 -4.11 19.04 -13.69
C ALA A 123 -3.18 18.94 -12.46
N ALA A 124 -2.31 19.95 -12.28
CA ALA A 124 -1.32 19.96 -11.19
C ALA A 124 -1.96 19.82 -9.79
N ASP A 125 -3.13 20.42 -9.59
CA ASP A 125 -3.86 20.37 -8.32
C ASP A 125 -4.43 18.97 -8.05
N GLN A 126 -4.90 18.29 -9.09
CA GLN A 126 -5.39 16.90 -9.02
C GLN A 126 -4.25 15.93 -8.72
N ARG A 127 -3.08 16.11 -9.34
CA ARG A 127 -1.87 15.33 -9.03
C ARG A 127 -1.43 15.50 -7.59
N ALA A 128 -1.43 16.74 -7.09
CA ALA A 128 -1.10 17.03 -5.69
C ALA A 128 -2.11 16.42 -4.71
N ALA A 129 -3.41 16.41 -5.06
CA ALA A 129 -4.44 15.77 -4.25
C ALA A 129 -4.24 14.24 -4.19
N ILE A 130 -3.93 13.59 -5.31
CA ILE A 130 -3.65 12.15 -5.37
C ILE A 130 -2.43 11.82 -4.51
N SER A 131 -1.30 12.49 -4.69
CA SER A 131 -0.07 12.18 -3.96
C SER A 131 -0.22 12.35 -2.45
N VAL A 132 -0.89 13.40 -2.00
CA VAL A 132 -1.20 13.60 -0.57
C VAL A 132 -2.13 12.51 -0.04
N SER A 133 -3.18 12.16 -0.79
CA SER A 133 -4.11 11.10 -0.38
C SER A 133 -3.43 9.73 -0.26
N MET A 134 -2.57 9.37 -1.21
CA MET A 134 -1.85 8.09 -1.19
C MET A 134 -0.85 8.04 -0.05
N ARG A 135 -0.14 9.15 0.21
CA ARG A 135 0.79 9.26 1.33
C ARG A 135 0.10 9.13 2.69
N ASN A 136 -1.05 9.78 2.87
CA ASN A 136 -1.85 9.65 4.09
C ASN A 136 -2.36 8.20 4.27
N LYS A 137 -2.81 7.55 3.18
CA LYS A 137 -3.28 6.16 3.20
C LYS A 137 -2.17 5.17 3.53
N GLU A 138 -0.99 5.31 2.92
CA GLU A 138 0.14 4.40 3.16
C GLU A 138 0.64 4.48 4.62
N CYS A 139 0.58 5.67 5.22
CA CYS A 139 0.96 5.85 6.63
C CYS A 139 -0.21 5.64 7.62
N GLY A 140 -1.44 5.43 7.14
CA GLY A 140 -2.63 5.26 7.95
C GLY A 140 -3.02 6.48 8.82
N ARG A 141 -2.47 7.68 8.51
CA ARG A 141 -2.72 8.92 9.26
C ARG A 141 -2.77 10.12 8.32
N ASP A 142 -3.67 11.06 8.62
CA ASP A 142 -3.84 12.31 7.87
C ASP A 142 -2.82 13.39 8.27
N VAL A 143 -1.53 13.14 8.00
CA VAL A 143 -0.42 14.04 8.38
C VAL A 143 -0.09 15.02 7.26
N TRP A 144 -0.23 14.61 6.00
CA TRP A 144 0.17 15.41 4.86
C TRP A 144 -1.00 16.25 4.32
N SER A 145 -0.68 17.49 3.95
CA SER A 145 -1.58 18.44 3.31
C SER A 145 -0.85 19.20 2.21
N SER A 146 -1.59 19.72 1.25
CA SER A 146 -1.05 20.55 0.17
C SER A 146 -1.93 21.77 -0.04
N ILE A 147 -1.31 22.94 -0.08
CA ILE A 147 -1.98 24.22 -0.37
C ILE A 147 -2.57 24.20 -1.79
N ARG A 148 -1.90 23.53 -2.74
CA ARG A 148 -2.33 23.42 -4.14
C ARG A 148 -3.57 22.55 -4.32
N ALA A 149 -3.77 21.58 -3.43
CA ALA A 149 -4.91 20.66 -3.50
C ALA A 149 -6.24 21.30 -3.02
N GLY A 150 -6.20 22.52 -2.46
CA GLY A 150 -7.38 23.25 -1.99
C GLY A 150 -8.30 22.40 -1.14
N ALA A 151 -9.55 22.24 -1.59
CA ALA A 151 -10.51 21.28 -1.02
C ALA A 151 -10.10 19.83 -1.34
N ALA A 152 -9.14 19.29 -0.57
CA ALA A 152 -8.45 18.03 -0.84
C ALA A 152 -9.37 16.84 -1.21
N HIS A 153 -10.51 16.69 -0.53
CA HIS A 153 -11.44 15.60 -0.85
C HIS A 153 -12.17 15.82 -2.18
N ALA A 154 -12.64 17.04 -2.45
CA ALA A 154 -13.36 17.36 -3.68
C ALA A 154 -12.43 17.28 -4.90
N THR A 155 -11.20 17.78 -4.78
CA THR A 155 -10.18 17.70 -5.83
C THR A 155 -9.74 16.26 -6.08
N TYR A 156 -9.66 15.43 -5.04
CA TYR A 156 -9.39 14.00 -5.17
C TYR A 156 -10.51 13.25 -5.91
N GLN A 157 -11.78 13.51 -5.58
CA GLN A 157 -12.91 12.90 -6.29
C GLN A 157 -12.97 13.34 -7.75
N ALA A 158 -12.70 14.61 -8.03
CA ALA A 158 -12.59 15.11 -9.39
C ALA A 158 -11.43 14.45 -10.16
N ALA A 159 -10.29 14.20 -9.48
CA ALA A 159 -9.16 13.50 -10.07
C ALA A 159 -9.50 12.04 -10.43
N LYS A 160 -10.21 11.31 -9.55
CA LYS A 160 -10.70 9.97 -9.86
C LYS A 160 -11.66 9.94 -11.05
N ALA A 161 -12.59 10.88 -11.10
CA ALA A 161 -13.54 10.99 -12.21
C ALA A 161 -12.83 11.25 -13.55
N ALA A 162 -11.74 12.03 -13.54
CA ALA A 162 -10.90 12.26 -14.71
C ALA A 162 -10.03 11.05 -15.08
N LEU A 163 -9.54 10.29 -14.09
CA LEU A 163 -8.73 9.09 -14.30
C LEU A 163 -9.53 7.92 -14.88
N LEU A 164 -10.78 7.74 -14.48
CA LEU A 164 -11.61 6.61 -14.88
C LEU A 164 -11.64 6.38 -16.42
N PRO A 165 -11.97 7.37 -17.27
CA PRO A 165 -11.99 7.14 -18.72
C PRO A 165 -10.60 6.84 -19.29
N MET A 166 -9.53 7.41 -18.71
CA MET A 166 -8.16 7.15 -19.16
C MET A 166 -7.74 5.70 -18.82
N LEU A 167 -8.03 5.24 -17.61
CA LEU A 167 -7.70 3.88 -17.16
C LEU A 167 -8.50 2.81 -17.90
N ILE A 168 -9.77 3.08 -18.23
CA ILE A 168 -10.60 2.20 -19.07
C ILE A 168 -10.01 2.11 -20.48
N SER A 169 -9.58 3.23 -21.07
CA SER A 169 -9.00 3.24 -22.42
C SER A 169 -7.73 2.38 -22.53
N LYS A 170 -7.01 2.22 -21.40
CA LYS A 170 -5.79 1.42 -21.26
C LYS A 170 -6.06 0.00 -20.77
N GLN A 171 -7.33 -0.41 -20.64
CA GLN A 171 -7.74 -1.73 -20.15
C GLN A 171 -7.16 -2.09 -18.77
N LEU A 172 -6.88 -1.09 -17.93
CA LEU A 172 -6.33 -1.29 -16.58
C LEU A 172 -7.41 -1.61 -15.55
N ILE A 173 -8.66 -1.29 -15.86
CA ILE A 173 -9.84 -1.52 -15.00
C ILE A 173 -10.76 -2.48 -15.73
N LYS A 174 -11.25 -3.50 -15.02
CA LYS A 174 -12.28 -4.39 -15.55
C LYS A 174 -13.63 -3.71 -15.39
N VAL A 175 -14.15 -3.14 -16.48
CA VAL A 175 -15.56 -2.74 -16.53
C VAL A 175 -16.33 -4.03 -16.65
N GLY A 176 -17.04 -4.43 -15.58
CA GLY A 176 -17.75 -5.69 -15.48
C GLY A 176 -18.33 -6.13 -16.82
N GLU A 177 -17.78 -7.22 -17.35
CA GLU A 177 -18.32 -7.92 -18.50
C GLU A 177 -19.68 -8.46 -18.04
N ALA A 178 -20.75 -7.74 -18.40
CA ALA A 178 -22.09 -8.28 -18.30
C ALA A 178 -22.14 -9.43 -19.30
N ALA A 179 -21.95 -10.65 -18.77
CA ALA A 179 -22.23 -11.90 -19.46
C ALA A 179 -23.70 -11.98 -19.89
#